data_AF-A0A3B0SSJ7-F1
#
_entry.id   AF-A0A3B0SSJ7-F1
#
_cell.length_a   1.000
_cell.length_b   1.000
_cell.length_c   1.000
_cell.angle_alpha   90.00
_cell.angle_beta   90.00
_cell.angle_gamma   90.00
#
_symmetry.space_group_name_H-M   'P 1'
#
loop_
_entity.id
_entity.type
_entity.pdbx_description
1 polymer ?
#
loop_
_entity_poly.entity_id
_entity_poly.type
_entity_poly.pdbx_seq_one_letter_code
_entity_poly.pdbx_strand_id
1 'polypeptide(L)'
;MRINRRFTSDDRSPYQEIEFREADSEIRNPDGTAVFELKGFQVPSRWSQVAADILAQKYFRKSGVPACLRAVEENDVPSWLWRKKPDEAALRKIPKEKRFGPETSAKQVFDRLAGTWTYWGWKGGYFSTESDARSFFDELRFMLANQMCAPNSPQWFNTGLHWAYGIDGPAQGHFYVDHESGKLTKSKTAYEHPQPHACFIQSVTDDLVNEGGIMDLWTREARLFKYGSGTGSNFSHIRGAGETLSGGGSSSGLMSFLKIGDRAAGAIKSGGTTRRAAKMVIVDVDHPDVVDFIKWKVVEEQKVASLVVGSQITKKHMKDVLKACFEKDIAEENRLDPKTNQHLKVALLAARNSLVPEAISQRVIQFARQGYNQIDFETYDTDWDSEAYVTV
;
A
#
# COMPACT_ATOMS: atom_id res chain seq x y z
N MET A 1 -6.23 25.52 -26.37
CA MET A 1 -4.94 25.80 -25.72
C MET A 1 -3.87 25.66 -26.79
N ARG A 2 -3.02 26.69 -26.93
CA ARG A 2 -1.86 26.67 -27.80
C ARG A 2 -0.65 26.19 -27.01
N ILE A 3 0.14 25.29 -27.58
CA ILE A 3 1.29 24.67 -26.91
C ILE A 3 2.53 24.90 -27.77
N ASN A 4 3.48 25.69 -27.25
CA ASN A 4 4.75 25.93 -27.91
C ASN A 4 5.74 24.82 -27.54
N ARG A 5 6.39 24.22 -28.54
CA ARG A 5 7.54 23.34 -28.31
C ARG A 5 8.71 24.12 -27.70
N ARG A 6 9.36 23.54 -26.69
CA ARG A 6 10.49 24.12 -25.96
C ARG A 6 11.68 23.18 -25.93
N PHE A 7 11.42 21.89 -25.72
CA PHE A 7 12.46 20.87 -25.57
C PHE A 7 12.47 19.85 -26.71
N THR A 8 11.42 19.82 -27.52
CA THR A 8 11.22 18.81 -28.57
C THR A 8 11.06 19.43 -29.95
N SER A 9 11.18 18.63 -31.00
CA SER A 9 10.79 19.00 -32.36
C SER A 9 9.80 17.99 -32.93
N ASP A 10 9.13 18.36 -34.01
CA ASP A 10 8.03 17.61 -34.63
C ASP A 10 8.50 16.49 -35.58
N ASP A 11 9.79 16.48 -35.94
CA ASP A 11 10.41 15.55 -36.88
C ASP A 11 11.12 14.35 -36.21
N ARG A 12 11.22 14.34 -34.87
CA ARG A 12 11.91 13.29 -34.10
C ARG A 12 11.21 12.88 -32.82
N SER A 13 11.60 11.71 -32.32
CA SER A 13 11.15 11.23 -31.01
C SER A 13 11.65 12.13 -29.88
N PRO A 14 10.83 12.42 -28.84
CA PRO A 14 11.29 13.15 -27.65
C PRO A 14 12.36 12.40 -26.85
N TYR A 15 12.58 11.11 -27.13
CA TYR A 15 13.62 10.30 -26.50
C TYR A 15 14.93 10.27 -27.29
N GLN A 16 14.98 10.82 -28.52
CA GLN A 16 16.14 10.65 -29.41
C GLN A 16 17.44 11.22 -28.82
N GLU A 17 17.36 12.35 -28.12
CA GLU A 17 18.52 13.00 -27.49
C GLU A 17 18.74 12.54 -26.04
N ILE A 18 17.94 11.59 -25.56
CA ILE A 18 18.03 11.07 -24.19
C ILE A 18 18.66 9.69 -24.27
N GLU A 19 19.86 9.54 -23.70
CA GLU A 19 20.49 8.24 -23.56
C GLU A 19 19.72 7.38 -22.55
N PHE A 20 19.50 6.10 -22.88
CA PHE A 20 18.89 5.11 -21.98
C PHE A 20 19.89 4.00 -21.70
N ARG A 21 19.89 3.53 -20.46
CA ARG A 21 20.65 2.36 -20.00
C ARG A 21 19.72 1.28 -19.48
N GLU A 22 20.22 0.06 -19.44
CA GLU A 22 19.59 -1.02 -18.68
C GLU A 22 19.88 -0.87 -17.18
N ALA A 23 18.93 -1.31 -16.37
CA ALA A 23 19.03 -1.37 -14.93
C ALA A 23 18.35 -2.64 -14.41
N ASP A 24 18.80 -3.08 -13.25
CA ASP A 24 18.21 -4.17 -12.49
C ASP A 24 17.71 -3.62 -11.15
N SER A 25 16.64 -4.20 -10.61
CA SER A 25 16.10 -3.89 -9.29
C SER A 25 15.71 -5.18 -8.59
N GLU A 26 16.18 -5.33 -7.36
CA GLU A 26 15.87 -6.47 -6.50
C GLU A 26 15.50 -6.00 -5.09
N ILE A 27 14.51 -6.65 -4.48
CA ILE A 27 14.20 -6.54 -3.06
C ILE A 27 14.41 -7.93 -2.46
N ARG A 28 15.22 -8.02 -1.41
CA ARG A 28 15.43 -9.26 -0.63
C ARG A 28 14.93 -9.09 0.79
N ASN A 29 14.43 -10.18 1.37
CA ASN A 29 14.19 -10.30 2.80
C ASN A 29 15.52 -10.37 3.57
N PRO A 30 15.53 -10.15 4.89
CA PRO A 30 16.71 -10.31 5.73
C PRO A 30 17.35 -11.71 5.66
N ASP A 31 16.55 -12.74 5.36
CA ASP A 31 17.00 -14.12 5.15
C ASP A 31 17.64 -14.37 3.76
N GLY A 32 17.71 -13.34 2.91
CA GLY A 32 18.28 -13.38 1.57
C GLY A 32 17.32 -13.81 0.45
N THR A 33 16.08 -14.22 0.78
CA THR A 33 15.07 -14.61 -0.22
C THR A 33 14.57 -13.40 -1.01
N ALA A 34 14.39 -13.55 -2.34
CA ALA A 34 13.94 -12.45 -3.20
C ALA A 34 12.43 -12.22 -3.04
N VAL A 35 12.06 -10.98 -2.71
CA VAL A 35 10.67 -10.49 -2.63
C VAL A 35 10.20 -9.97 -3.98
N PHE A 36 11.10 -9.36 -4.74
CA PHE A 36 10.84 -8.79 -6.05
C PHE A 36 12.14 -8.73 -6.84
N GLU A 37 12.09 -9.08 -8.12
CA GLU A 37 13.22 -8.96 -9.03
C GLU A 37 12.70 -8.53 -10.41
N LEU A 38 13.33 -7.50 -10.99
CA LEU A 38 13.14 -7.11 -12.37
C LEU A 38 14.48 -6.70 -12.97
N LYS A 39 14.88 -7.36 -14.06
CA LYS A 39 16.17 -7.17 -14.71
C LYS A 39 16.04 -6.58 -16.11
N GLY A 40 17.08 -5.89 -16.56
CA GLY A 40 17.23 -5.39 -17.93
C GLY A 40 16.18 -4.38 -18.33
N PHE A 41 15.57 -3.66 -17.37
CA PHE A 41 14.59 -2.63 -17.72
C PHE A 41 15.29 -1.33 -18.09
N GLN A 42 14.70 -0.58 -19.03
CA GLN A 42 15.33 0.63 -19.57
C GLN A 42 14.93 1.89 -18.81
N VAL A 43 15.90 2.71 -18.44
CA VAL A 43 15.71 4.04 -17.82
C VAL A 43 16.66 5.05 -18.45
N PRO A 44 16.37 6.37 -18.39
CA PRO A 44 17.33 7.38 -18.84
C PRO A 44 18.67 7.24 -18.09
N SER A 45 19.80 7.28 -18.80
CA SER A 45 21.13 6.99 -18.24
C SER A 45 21.49 7.87 -17.05
N ARG A 46 21.00 9.12 -17.06
CA ARG A 46 21.19 10.11 -15.99
C ARG A 46 20.38 9.85 -14.71
N TRP A 47 19.42 8.92 -14.72
CA TRP A 47 18.67 8.56 -13.51
C TRP A 47 19.56 7.79 -12.54
N SER A 48 19.50 8.17 -11.25
CA SER A 48 20.16 7.41 -10.19
C SER A 48 19.59 6.00 -10.08
N GLN A 49 20.38 5.06 -9.52
CA GLN A 49 19.88 3.70 -9.27
C GLN A 49 18.64 3.73 -8.36
N VAL A 50 18.61 4.59 -7.34
CA VAL A 50 17.44 4.77 -6.46
C VAL A 50 16.18 5.17 -7.25
N ALA A 51 16.31 6.05 -8.26
CA ALA A 51 15.17 6.42 -9.10
C ALA A 51 14.71 5.25 -9.98
N ALA A 52 15.65 4.46 -10.52
CA ALA A 52 15.35 3.25 -11.28
C ALA A 52 14.65 2.19 -10.42
N ASP A 53 15.13 1.97 -9.20
CA ASP A 53 14.54 1.06 -8.21
C ASP A 53 13.12 1.50 -7.85
N ILE A 54 12.90 2.78 -7.56
CA ILE A 54 11.55 3.30 -7.25
C ILE A 54 10.60 3.09 -8.43
N LEU A 55 11.04 3.34 -9.66
CA LEU A 55 10.25 3.11 -10.87
C LEU A 55 9.85 1.64 -10.99
N ALA A 56 10.82 0.73 -10.92
CA ALA A 56 10.60 -0.70 -11.07
C ALA A 56 9.73 -1.29 -9.95
N GLN A 57 10.00 -0.91 -8.70
CA GLN A 57 9.36 -1.50 -7.53
C GLN A 57 7.94 -0.97 -7.31
N LYS A 58 7.68 0.30 -7.66
CA LYS A 58 6.43 1.00 -7.32
C LYS A 58 5.60 1.41 -8.52
N TYR A 59 6.19 1.88 -9.62
CA TYR A 59 5.45 2.55 -10.69
C TYR A 59 5.23 1.72 -11.94
N PHE A 60 6.10 0.75 -12.22
CA PHE A 60 5.82 -0.23 -13.26
C PHE A 60 4.60 -1.05 -12.93
N ARG A 61 3.72 -1.19 -13.92
CA ARG A 61 2.70 -2.22 -13.88
C ARG A 61 3.40 -3.58 -13.86
N LYS A 62 3.18 -4.35 -12.80
CA LYS A 62 3.90 -5.62 -12.57
C LYS A 62 3.38 -6.80 -13.39
N SER A 63 2.15 -6.72 -13.91
CA SER A 63 1.53 -7.80 -14.67
C SER A 63 0.37 -7.33 -15.53
N GLY A 64 0.03 -8.14 -16.53
CA GLY A 64 -1.12 -7.93 -17.41
C GLY A 64 -0.85 -6.99 -18.59
N VAL A 65 0.39 -6.52 -18.78
CA VAL A 65 0.77 -5.78 -19.99
C VAL A 65 0.90 -6.77 -21.14
N PRO A 66 0.09 -6.66 -22.21
CA PRO A 66 0.11 -7.61 -23.32
C PRO A 66 1.37 -7.41 -24.19
N ALA A 67 1.95 -8.51 -24.66
CA ALA A 67 3.11 -8.50 -25.55
C ALA A 67 2.77 -8.01 -26.97
N CYS A 68 1.50 -8.13 -27.38
CA CYS A 68 1.00 -7.65 -28.67
C CYS A 68 -0.23 -6.77 -28.47
N LEU A 69 -0.19 -5.60 -29.08
CA LEU A 69 -1.23 -4.58 -29.01
C LEU A 69 -1.67 -4.21 -30.41
N ARG A 70 -2.96 -3.88 -30.55
CA ARG A 70 -3.51 -3.25 -31.75
C ARG A 70 -4.21 -1.95 -31.38
N ALA A 71 -4.13 -0.97 -32.27
CA ALA A 71 -4.86 0.28 -32.12
C ALA A 71 -6.38 0.04 -32.21
N VAL A 72 -7.15 0.87 -31.53
CA VAL A 72 -8.61 0.94 -31.67
C VAL A 72 -8.95 2.19 -32.44
N GLU A 73 -9.50 2.00 -33.62
CA GLU A 73 -9.93 3.09 -34.48
C GLU A 73 -11.05 3.91 -33.82
N GLU A 74 -10.82 5.22 -33.76
CA GLU A 74 -11.75 6.22 -33.23
C GLU A 74 -11.77 7.40 -34.20
N ASN A 75 -12.87 7.57 -34.93
CA ASN A 75 -12.97 8.51 -36.04
C ASN A 75 -12.83 9.99 -35.62
N ASP A 76 -13.09 10.29 -34.36
CA ASP A 76 -13.00 11.62 -33.75
C ASP A 76 -11.62 11.88 -33.10
N VAL A 77 -10.70 10.91 -33.18
CA VAL A 77 -9.35 10.99 -32.60
C VAL A 77 -8.31 10.79 -33.69
N PRO A 78 -7.25 11.63 -33.76
CA PRO A 78 -6.14 11.41 -34.65
C PRO A 78 -5.52 10.03 -34.45
N SER A 79 -5.17 9.34 -35.55
CA SER A 79 -4.77 7.94 -35.51
C SER A 79 -3.53 7.63 -34.66
N TRP A 80 -2.65 8.62 -34.49
CA TRP A 80 -1.47 8.51 -33.61
C TRP A 80 -1.81 8.51 -32.11
N LEU A 81 -2.99 9.00 -31.74
CA LEU A 81 -3.49 9.15 -30.37
C LEU A 81 -4.53 8.06 -30.00
N TRP A 82 -4.83 7.16 -30.93
CA TRP A 82 -5.70 6.02 -30.69
C TRP A 82 -5.19 5.18 -29.52
N ARG A 83 -6.13 4.83 -28.64
CA ARG A 83 -5.86 3.85 -27.59
C ARG A 83 -5.53 2.49 -28.19
N LYS A 84 -4.96 1.61 -27.38
CA LYS A 84 -4.61 0.25 -27.77
C LYS A 84 -5.35 -0.76 -26.90
N LYS A 85 -5.44 -1.98 -27.42
CA LYS A 85 -5.95 -3.15 -26.69
C LYS A 85 -5.16 -4.40 -27.08
N PRO A 86 -5.26 -5.50 -26.29
CA PRO A 86 -4.61 -6.75 -26.64
C PRO A 86 -4.98 -7.21 -28.05
N ASP A 87 -3.98 -7.57 -28.85
CA ASP A 87 -4.19 -8.24 -30.13
C ASP A 87 -4.31 -9.75 -29.89
N GLU A 88 -5.54 -10.20 -29.65
CA GLU A 88 -5.84 -11.63 -29.39
C GLU A 88 -5.33 -12.57 -30.49
N ALA A 89 -5.35 -12.14 -31.76
CA ALA A 89 -4.90 -12.97 -32.87
C ALA A 89 -3.38 -13.11 -32.87
N ALA A 90 -2.65 -12.03 -32.60
CA ALA A 90 -1.19 -12.07 -32.47
C ALA A 90 -0.75 -12.79 -31.19
N LEU A 91 -1.40 -12.53 -30.06
CA LEU A 91 -1.10 -13.16 -28.77
C LEU A 91 -1.26 -14.69 -28.81
N ARG A 92 -2.25 -15.22 -29.54
CA ARG A 92 -2.42 -16.67 -29.73
C ARG A 92 -1.22 -17.35 -30.38
N LYS A 93 -0.42 -16.61 -31.15
CA LYS A 93 0.79 -17.12 -31.82
C LYS A 93 2.01 -17.16 -30.88
N ILE A 94 1.91 -16.59 -29.67
CA ILE A 94 2.97 -16.55 -28.66
C ILE A 94 2.66 -17.58 -27.55
N PRO A 95 3.68 -18.24 -26.97
CA PRO A 95 3.51 -19.10 -25.79
C PRO A 95 2.76 -18.39 -24.66
N LYS A 96 1.87 -19.10 -23.96
CA LYS A 96 0.90 -18.52 -23.01
C LYS A 96 1.57 -17.66 -21.94
N GLU A 97 2.66 -18.17 -21.39
CA GLU A 97 3.54 -17.56 -20.38
C GLU A 97 4.26 -16.29 -20.84
N LYS A 98 4.35 -16.03 -22.16
CA LYS A 98 4.97 -14.82 -22.72
C LYS A 98 3.94 -13.80 -23.25
N ARG A 99 2.64 -14.08 -23.13
CA ARG A 99 1.59 -13.19 -23.66
C ARG A 99 1.39 -11.93 -22.85
N PHE A 100 1.63 -12.00 -21.54
CA PHE A 100 1.45 -10.90 -20.61
C PHE A 100 2.63 -10.81 -19.65
N GLY A 101 3.05 -9.59 -19.33
CA GLY A 101 4.18 -9.35 -18.45
C GLY A 101 4.09 -8.00 -17.73
N PRO A 102 5.20 -7.55 -17.12
CA PRO A 102 5.33 -6.22 -16.55
C PRO A 102 5.65 -5.15 -17.62
N GLU A 103 5.61 -3.89 -17.23
CA GLU A 103 6.37 -2.83 -17.91
C GLU A 103 7.87 -3.07 -17.71
N THR A 104 8.66 -2.87 -18.77
CA THR A 104 10.11 -3.11 -18.82
C THR A 104 10.90 -1.89 -19.32
N SER A 105 10.25 -0.75 -19.52
CA SER A 105 10.91 0.48 -19.93
C SER A 105 10.22 1.70 -19.33
N ALA A 106 10.99 2.68 -18.86
CA ALA A 106 10.46 3.96 -18.43
C ALA A 106 9.65 4.67 -19.52
N LYS A 107 10.00 4.43 -20.80
CA LYS A 107 9.26 4.96 -21.96
C LYS A 107 7.79 4.53 -21.95
N GLN A 108 7.51 3.28 -21.57
CA GLN A 108 6.14 2.76 -21.47
C GLN A 108 5.31 3.56 -20.45
N VAL A 109 5.91 3.90 -19.31
CA VAL A 109 5.27 4.70 -18.27
C VAL A 109 5.05 6.14 -18.74
N PHE A 110 6.07 6.78 -19.31
CA PHE A 110 5.96 8.15 -19.82
C PHE A 110 4.92 8.25 -20.94
N ASP A 111 4.91 7.29 -21.86
CA ASP A 111 3.97 7.24 -22.99
C ASP A 111 2.54 7.04 -22.51
N ARG A 112 2.27 6.13 -21.56
CA ARG A 112 0.89 5.93 -21.08
C ARG A 112 0.37 7.14 -20.29
N LEU A 113 1.22 7.81 -19.52
CA LEU A 113 0.84 9.01 -18.78
C LEU A 113 0.54 10.16 -19.74
N ALA A 114 1.55 10.58 -20.52
CA ALA A 114 1.42 11.70 -21.44
C ALA A 114 0.35 11.43 -22.51
N GLY A 115 0.28 10.20 -23.03
CA GLY A 115 -0.66 9.82 -24.07
C GLY A 115 -2.10 9.86 -23.58
N THR A 116 -2.38 9.38 -22.37
CA THR A 116 -3.73 9.41 -21.80
C THR A 116 -4.19 10.82 -21.48
N TRP A 117 -3.32 11.65 -20.90
CA TRP A 117 -3.65 13.05 -20.65
C TRP A 117 -3.89 13.80 -21.96
N THR A 118 -3.10 13.53 -23.01
CA THR A 118 -3.31 14.10 -24.34
C THR A 118 -4.63 13.62 -24.95
N TYR A 119 -4.95 12.34 -24.82
CA TYR A 119 -6.19 11.74 -25.30
C TYR A 119 -7.42 12.36 -24.64
N TRP A 120 -7.41 12.51 -23.30
CA TRP A 120 -8.49 13.20 -22.59
C TRP A 120 -8.54 14.69 -22.95
N GLY A 121 -7.38 15.35 -23.10
CA GLY A 121 -7.30 16.74 -23.55
C GLY A 121 -7.91 16.93 -24.95
N TRP A 122 -7.69 15.99 -25.85
CA TRP A 122 -8.25 15.99 -27.20
C TRP A 122 -9.77 15.83 -27.17
N LYS A 123 -10.27 14.76 -26.52
CA LYS A 123 -11.72 14.51 -26.37
C LYS A 123 -12.44 15.70 -25.72
N GLY A 124 -11.79 16.33 -24.73
CA GLY A 124 -12.31 17.52 -24.06
C GLY A 124 -12.18 18.83 -24.85
N GLY A 125 -11.68 18.82 -26.09
CA GLY A 125 -11.56 20.03 -26.92
C GLY A 125 -10.55 21.04 -26.39
N TYR A 126 -9.58 20.62 -25.57
CA TYR A 126 -8.64 21.54 -24.92
C TYR A 126 -7.57 22.09 -25.88
N PHE A 127 -7.26 21.40 -26.98
CA PHE A 127 -6.19 21.81 -27.91
C PHE A 127 -6.74 22.67 -29.05
N SER A 128 -6.00 23.70 -29.44
CA SER A 128 -6.40 24.57 -30.56
C SER A 128 -6.15 23.92 -31.93
N THR A 129 -5.14 23.05 -32.03
CA THR A 129 -4.80 22.29 -33.23
C THR A 129 -4.26 20.89 -32.87
N GLU A 130 -4.20 19.98 -33.84
CA GLU A 130 -3.51 18.69 -33.67
C GLU A 130 -2.02 18.86 -33.35
N SER A 131 -1.38 19.89 -33.91
CA SER A 131 0.03 20.21 -33.61
C SER A 131 0.23 20.59 -32.13
N ASP A 132 -0.73 21.31 -31.53
CA ASP A 132 -0.70 21.62 -30.09
C ASP A 132 -0.80 20.34 -29.24
N ALA A 133 -1.66 19.40 -29.63
CA ALA A 133 -1.80 18.11 -28.93
C ALA A 133 -0.52 17.27 -29.03
N ARG A 134 0.11 17.21 -30.21
CA ARG A 134 1.40 16.53 -30.40
C ARG A 134 2.51 17.19 -29.58
N SER A 135 2.56 18.52 -29.58
CA SER A 135 3.53 19.27 -28.79
C SER A 135 3.36 18.99 -27.30
N PHE A 136 2.11 18.97 -26.79
CA PHE A 136 1.84 18.60 -25.39
C PHE A 136 2.31 17.18 -25.07
N PHE A 137 2.01 16.21 -25.94
CA PHE A 137 2.44 14.83 -25.76
C PHE A 137 3.97 14.68 -25.74
N ASP A 138 4.66 15.33 -26.66
CA ASP A 138 6.12 15.24 -26.79
C ASP A 138 6.85 15.93 -25.65
N GLU A 139 6.46 17.17 -25.33
CA GLU A 139 7.07 17.95 -24.25
C GLU A 139 6.93 17.23 -22.91
N LEU A 140 5.76 16.66 -22.61
CA LEU A 140 5.56 15.90 -21.36
C LEU A 140 6.44 14.65 -21.28
N ARG A 141 6.58 13.90 -22.38
CA ARG A 141 7.46 12.72 -22.41
C ARG A 141 8.92 13.11 -22.17
N PHE A 142 9.36 14.19 -22.81
CA PHE A 142 10.69 14.75 -22.58
C PHE A 142 10.86 15.19 -21.12
N MET A 143 9.91 15.96 -20.58
CA MET A 143 9.97 16.49 -19.22
C MET A 143 9.94 15.38 -18.16
N LEU A 144 9.14 14.33 -18.35
CA LEU A 144 9.10 13.17 -17.45
C LEU A 144 10.43 12.39 -17.49
N ALA A 145 10.95 12.10 -18.69
CA ALA A 145 12.25 11.45 -18.84
C ALA A 145 13.40 12.30 -18.25
N ASN A 146 13.27 13.62 -18.34
CA ASN A 146 14.20 14.56 -17.77
C ASN A 146 13.88 15.01 -16.32
N GLN A 147 12.95 14.34 -15.63
CA GLN A 147 12.56 14.66 -14.24
C GLN A 147 12.27 16.16 -14.00
N MET A 148 11.79 16.86 -15.03
CA MET A 148 11.44 18.28 -14.98
C MET A 148 10.04 18.49 -14.42
N CYS A 149 9.20 17.46 -14.50
CA CYS A 149 7.93 17.38 -13.82
C CYS A 149 7.70 15.95 -13.32
N ALA A 150 6.89 15.82 -12.27
CA ALA A 150 6.42 14.54 -11.78
C ALA A 150 5.00 14.71 -11.21
N PRO A 151 4.00 13.96 -11.67
CA PRO A 151 2.69 13.96 -11.04
C PRO A 151 2.72 13.23 -9.69
N ASN A 152 1.63 13.33 -8.93
CA ASN A 152 1.45 12.56 -7.69
C ASN A 152 1.42 11.03 -7.96
N SER A 153 1.73 10.23 -6.95
CA SER A 153 1.93 8.77 -7.10
C SER A 153 0.75 7.99 -7.72
N PRO A 154 -0.53 8.23 -7.37
CA PRO A 154 -1.67 7.59 -8.05
C PRO A 154 -1.72 7.73 -9.56
N GLN A 155 -1.23 8.86 -10.11
CA GLN A 155 -1.10 9.01 -11.56
C GLN A 155 -0.17 7.95 -12.14
N TRP A 156 1.02 7.79 -11.55
CA TRP A 156 1.98 6.76 -11.95
C TRP A 156 1.40 5.36 -11.85
N PHE A 157 0.58 5.04 -10.84
CA PHE A 157 0.02 3.70 -10.67
C PHE A 157 -1.08 3.37 -11.69
N ASN A 158 -2.00 4.30 -11.94
CA ASN A 158 -3.29 3.97 -12.53
C ASN A 158 -3.52 4.61 -13.90
N THR A 159 -2.92 5.77 -14.16
CA THR A 159 -3.22 6.54 -15.36
C THR A 159 -2.68 5.86 -16.62
N GLY A 160 -3.57 5.70 -17.60
CA GLY A 160 -3.24 5.23 -18.93
C GLY A 160 -3.05 3.73 -19.10
N LEU A 161 -3.31 2.92 -18.07
CA LEU A 161 -3.33 1.46 -18.23
C LEU A 161 -4.37 1.01 -19.26
N HIS A 162 -5.58 1.61 -19.23
CA HIS A 162 -6.61 1.32 -20.22
C HIS A 162 -6.26 1.88 -21.60
N TRP A 163 -5.80 3.13 -21.68
CA TRP A 163 -5.48 3.76 -22.97
C TRP A 163 -4.29 3.09 -23.68
N ALA A 164 -3.20 2.80 -22.96
CA ALA A 164 -1.98 2.25 -23.57
C ALA A 164 -2.06 0.74 -23.80
N TYR A 165 -2.80 0.00 -22.98
CA TYR A 165 -2.76 -1.46 -22.97
C TYR A 165 -4.12 -2.16 -23.09
N GLY A 166 -5.22 -1.42 -22.96
CA GLY A 166 -6.56 -2.00 -22.83
C GLY A 166 -6.76 -2.76 -21.51
N ILE A 167 -5.90 -2.53 -20.50
CA ILE A 167 -6.07 -3.13 -19.17
C ILE A 167 -7.27 -2.50 -18.50
N ASP A 168 -8.20 -3.32 -18.03
CA ASP A 168 -9.36 -2.87 -17.29
C ASP A 168 -9.78 -3.87 -16.19
N GLY A 169 -10.82 -3.52 -15.43
CA GLY A 169 -11.43 -4.36 -14.41
C GLY A 169 -12.85 -3.89 -14.06
N PRO A 170 -13.58 -4.65 -13.24
CA PRO A 170 -14.95 -4.29 -12.85
C PRO A 170 -14.99 -2.98 -12.08
N ALA A 171 -16.10 -2.25 -12.16
CA ALA A 171 -16.33 -1.03 -11.38
C ALA A 171 -15.98 -1.21 -9.90
N GLN A 172 -15.19 -0.28 -9.36
CA GLN A 172 -14.79 -0.28 -7.93
C GLN A 172 -15.48 0.82 -7.12
N GLY A 173 -16.45 1.53 -7.71
CA GLY A 173 -17.19 2.60 -7.04
C GLY A 173 -16.49 3.96 -7.08
N HIS A 174 -15.63 4.20 -8.07
CA HIS A 174 -15.09 5.53 -8.34
C HIS A 174 -16.10 6.40 -9.06
N PHE A 175 -15.89 7.71 -8.96
CA PHE A 175 -16.65 8.72 -9.70
C PHE A 175 -15.69 9.59 -10.50
N TYR A 176 -16.18 10.10 -11.62
CA TYR A 176 -15.53 11.11 -12.42
C TYR A 176 -16.59 12.14 -12.83
N VAL A 177 -16.15 13.34 -13.21
CA VAL A 177 -17.05 14.33 -13.82
C VAL A 177 -17.01 14.09 -15.32
N ASP A 178 -18.16 13.78 -15.88
CA ASP A 178 -18.30 13.63 -17.32
C ASP A 178 -18.09 14.99 -18.01
N HIS A 179 -17.14 15.04 -18.93
CA HIS A 179 -16.68 16.31 -19.50
C HIS A 179 -17.68 16.96 -20.46
N GLU A 180 -18.58 16.18 -21.06
CA GLU A 180 -19.62 16.69 -21.96
C GLU A 180 -20.82 17.22 -21.17
N SER A 181 -21.32 16.41 -20.22
CA SER A 181 -22.52 16.75 -19.44
C SER A 181 -22.24 17.55 -18.18
N GLY A 182 -21.00 17.58 -17.70
CA GLY A 182 -20.60 18.19 -16.42
C GLY A 182 -21.10 17.45 -15.18
N LYS A 183 -21.67 16.24 -15.34
CA LYS A 183 -22.31 15.50 -14.24
C LYS A 183 -21.34 14.55 -13.56
N LEU A 184 -21.42 14.48 -12.23
CA LEU A 184 -20.76 13.44 -11.45
C LEU A 184 -21.32 12.08 -11.84
N THR A 185 -20.46 11.23 -12.38
CA THR A 185 -20.82 9.94 -12.98
C THR A 185 -20.03 8.82 -12.32
N LYS A 186 -20.70 7.73 -11.98
CA LYS A 186 -20.06 6.54 -11.45
C LYS A 186 -19.31 5.82 -12.58
N SER A 187 -18.03 5.53 -12.36
CA SER A 187 -17.24 4.79 -13.34
C SER A 187 -17.79 3.37 -13.53
N LYS A 188 -17.92 2.95 -14.79
CA LYS A 188 -18.37 1.61 -15.18
C LYS A 188 -17.26 0.57 -15.04
N THR A 189 -16.01 1.00 -15.04
CA THR A 189 -14.84 0.14 -14.97
C THR A 189 -13.74 0.73 -14.07
N ALA A 190 -12.68 -0.05 -13.84
CA ALA A 190 -11.62 0.31 -12.90
C ALA A 190 -10.59 1.28 -13.49
N TYR A 191 -10.29 1.19 -14.78
CA TYR A 191 -9.13 1.86 -15.38
C TYR A 191 -9.44 2.72 -16.60
N GLU A 192 -10.66 2.69 -17.14
CA GLU A 192 -11.08 3.63 -18.20
C GLU A 192 -11.08 5.08 -17.66
N HIS A 193 -11.71 5.27 -16.51
CA HIS A 193 -11.61 6.46 -15.68
C HIS A 193 -10.95 6.07 -14.34
N PRO A 194 -9.62 5.97 -14.29
CA PRO A 194 -8.90 5.49 -13.12
C PRO A 194 -9.01 6.49 -11.97
N GLN A 195 -8.76 6.05 -10.75
CA GLN A 195 -8.52 6.93 -9.62
C GLN A 195 -7.06 7.43 -9.69
N PRO A 196 -6.79 8.74 -9.89
CA PRO A 196 -5.42 9.21 -10.11
C PRO A 196 -5.07 10.42 -9.22
N HIS A 197 -5.79 10.63 -8.11
CA HIS A 197 -5.61 11.76 -7.20
C HIS A 197 -5.07 11.28 -5.87
N ALA A 198 -4.15 12.03 -5.25
CA ALA A 198 -3.53 11.60 -4.00
C ALA A 198 -4.31 11.98 -2.74
N CYS A 199 -5.15 13.01 -2.77
CA CYS A 199 -5.71 13.62 -1.56
C CYS A 199 -7.24 13.66 -1.64
N PHE A 200 -7.91 13.18 -0.59
CA PHE A 200 -9.36 13.25 -0.43
C PHE A 200 -9.70 13.74 0.97
N ILE A 201 -10.73 14.59 1.04
CA ILE A 201 -11.37 14.96 2.29
C ILE A 201 -12.78 14.38 2.26
N GLN A 202 -13.14 13.62 3.28
CA GLN A 202 -14.41 12.92 3.37
C GLN A 202 -15.18 13.38 4.60
N SER A 203 -16.48 13.54 4.45
CA SER A 203 -17.40 13.73 5.57
C SER A 203 -17.80 12.39 6.17
N VAL A 204 -18.15 12.44 7.45
CA VAL A 204 -18.78 11.35 8.19
C VAL A 204 -19.89 11.94 9.04
N THR A 205 -21.05 11.29 9.03
CA THR A 205 -22.18 11.62 9.89
C THR A 205 -22.23 10.64 11.06
N ASP A 206 -22.88 11.07 12.14
CA ASP A 206 -23.11 10.24 13.33
C ASP A 206 -24.23 9.21 13.10
N ASP A 207 -23.96 8.32 12.16
CA ASP A 207 -24.77 7.18 11.76
C ASP A 207 -23.83 5.98 11.58
N LEU A 208 -24.26 4.79 12.02
CA LEU A 208 -23.40 3.63 12.00
C LEU A 208 -23.22 3.04 10.59
N VAL A 209 -24.31 2.84 9.83
CA VAL A 209 -24.31 1.96 8.64
C VAL A 209 -24.92 2.57 7.38
N ASN A 210 -25.64 3.68 7.47
CA ASN A 210 -26.25 4.32 6.31
C ASN A 210 -25.20 5.07 5.47
N GLU A 211 -25.62 5.50 4.27
CA GLU A 211 -24.78 6.30 3.39
C GLU A 211 -24.29 7.58 4.10
N GLY A 212 -22.98 7.84 4.04
CA GLY A 212 -22.34 8.94 4.77
C GLY A 212 -21.97 8.63 6.22
N GLY A 213 -22.44 7.52 6.78
CA GLY A 213 -22.12 7.06 8.13
C GLY A 213 -20.71 6.48 8.29
N ILE A 214 -20.42 5.95 9.48
CA ILE A 214 -19.11 5.48 9.92
C ILE A 214 -18.64 4.27 9.09
N MET A 215 -19.47 3.23 8.95
CA MET A 215 -19.07 2.02 8.20
C MET A 215 -18.99 2.27 6.68
N ASP A 216 -19.82 3.18 6.16
CA ASP A 216 -19.71 3.63 4.77
C ASP A 216 -18.42 4.41 4.53
N LEU A 217 -18.00 5.28 5.46
CA LEU A 217 -16.70 5.96 5.38
C LEU A 217 -15.56 4.94 5.21
N TRP A 218 -15.50 3.89 6.03
CA TRP A 218 -14.45 2.87 5.91
C TRP A 218 -14.46 2.18 4.55
N THR A 219 -15.65 1.93 4.00
CA THR A 219 -15.79 1.35 2.65
C THR A 219 -15.29 2.31 1.57
N ARG A 220 -15.61 3.61 1.67
CA ARG A 220 -15.15 4.65 0.74
C ARG A 220 -13.64 4.84 0.82
N GLU A 221 -13.08 4.89 2.03
CA GLU A 221 -11.64 5.01 2.27
C GLU A 221 -10.88 3.79 1.76
N ALA A 222 -11.38 2.58 1.99
CA ALA A 222 -10.76 1.36 1.49
C ALA A 222 -10.62 1.35 -0.05
N ARG A 223 -11.63 1.87 -0.76
CA ARG A 223 -11.56 2.06 -2.23
C ARG A 223 -10.45 3.04 -2.60
N LEU A 224 -10.35 4.18 -1.91
CA LEU A 224 -9.32 5.18 -2.16
C LEU A 224 -7.91 4.64 -1.87
N PHE A 225 -7.73 3.96 -0.73
CA PHE A 225 -6.48 3.33 -0.35
C PHE A 225 -6.03 2.30 -1.37
N LYS A 226 -6.93 1.41 -1.82
CA LYS A 226 -6.64 0.40 -2.85
C LYS A 226 -5.96 0.99 -4.09
N TYR A 227 -6.28 2.22 -4.46
CA TYR A 227 -5.73 2.89 -5.64
C TYR A 227 -4.59 3.90 -5.36
N GLY A 228 -4.13 4.00 -4.11
CA GLY A 228 -2.93 4.79 -3.78
C GLY A 228 -3.20 6.16 -3.16
N SER A 229 -4.46 6.48 -2.85
CA SER A 229 -4.85 7.78 -2.28
C SER A 229 -4.68 7.80 -0.76
N GLY A 230 -4.45 8.99 -0.21
CA GLY A 230 -4.68 9.29 1.20
C GLY A 230 -6.04 9.94 1.42
N THR A 231 -6.58 9.78 2.62
CA THR A 231 -7.88 10.33 3.03
C THR A 231 -7.75 11.14 4.31
N GLY A 232 -8.64 12.09 4.50
CA GLY A 232 -8.79 12.82 5.75
C GLY A 232 -10.26 13.09 6.06
N SER A 233 -10.62 13.00 7.33
CA SER A 233 -11.99 13.27 7.77
C SER A 233 -11.99 13.97 9.12
N ASN A 234 -12.96 14.88 9.33
CA ASN A 234 -13.25 15.45 10.63
C ASN A 234 -14.31 14.57 11.32
N PHE A 235 -14.00 14.10 12.53
CA PHE A 235 -14.85 13.20 13.31
C PHE A 235 -15.62 13.90 14.45
N SER A 236 -15.52 15.23 14.59
CA SER A 236 -16.20 15.97 15.67
C SER A 236 -17.73 15.82 15.71
N HIS A 237 -18.33 15.39 14.60
CA HIS A 237 -19.78 15.16 14.56
C HIS A 237 -20.19 13.82 15.18
N ILE A 238 -19.27 12.89 15.39
CA ILE A 238 -19.56 11.60 16.02
C ILE A 238 -19.76 11.83 17.52
N ARG A 239 -20.82 11.29 18.10
CA ARG A 239 -21.08 11.49 19.53
C ARG A 239 -20.01 10.86 20.43
N GLY A 240 -19.75 11.49 21.56
CA GLY A 240 -18.79 11.06 22.57
C GLY A 240 -19.18 9.79 23.32
N ALA A 241 -18.26 9.28 24.12
CA ALA A 241 -18.51 8.11 24.96
C ALA A 241 -19.59 8.42 26.02
N GLY A 242 -20.52 7.48 26.23
CA GLY A 242 -21.58 7.61 27.23
C GLY A 242 -22.83 8.36 26.76
N GLU A 243 -22.80 9.03 25.61
CA GLU A 243 -23.98 9.72 25.06
C GLU A 243 -25.09 8.75 24.64
N THR A 244 -26.35 9.18 24.78
CA THR A 244 -27.53 8.31 24.58
C THR A 244 -27.69 7.88 23.12
N LEU A 245 -28.12 6.63 22.91
CA LEU A 245 -28.53 6.10 21.60
C LEU A 245 -30.06 6.06 21.45
N SER A 246 -30.56 6.26 20.23
CA SER A 246 -32.01 6.26 19.94
C SER A 246 -32.67 4.90 20.22
N GLY A 247 -31.96 3.80 20.02
CA GLY A 247 -32.41 2.43 20.33
C GLY A 247 -32.27 2.02 21.79
N GLY A 248 -31.84 2.93 22.67
CA GLY A 248 -31.47 2.64 24.06
C GLY A 248 -29.98 2.27 24.21
N GLY A 249 -29.45 2.48 25.43
CA GLY A 249 -28.03 2.30 25.73
C GLY A 249 -27.21 3.58 25.51
N SER A 250 -25.88 3.42 25.52
CA SER A 250 -24.91 4.52 25.43
C SER A 250 -23.86 4.26 24.34
N SER A 251 -23.35 5.34 23.77
CA SER A 251 -22.31 5.35 22.76
C SER A 251 -20.98 4.84 23.32
N SER A 252 -20.25 4.07 22.51
CA SER A 252 -18.87 3.68 22.79
C SER A 252 -17.85 4.79 22.51
N GLY A 253 -18.31 5.94 22.01
CA GLY A 253 -17.51 7.12 21.70
C GLY A 253 -16.68 7.02 20.42
N LEU A 254 -16.17 8.18 20.01
CA LEU A 254 -15.31 8.41 18.86
C LEU A 254 -14.13 7.42 18.82
N MET A 255 -13.45 7.27 19.95
CA MET A 255 -12.18 6.53 20.03
C MET A 255 -12.33 5.06 19.67
N SER A 256 -13.51 4.47 19.96
CA SER A 256 -13.82 3.09 19.59
C SER A 256 -13.86 2.90 18.07
N PHE A 257 -14.43 3.86 17.35
CA PHE A 257 -14.47 3.82 15.88
C PHE A 257 -13.12 4.14 15.24
N LEU A 258 -12.34 5.06 15.82
CA LEU A 258 -11.00 5.34 15.31
C LEU A 258 -10.08 4.11 15.39
N LYS A 259 -10.20 3.30 16.45
CA LYS A 259 -9.48 2.01 16.54
C LYS A 259 -9.86 1.05 15.42
N ILE A 260 -11.15 0.95 15.08
CA ILE A 260 -11.61 0.15 13.93
C ILE A 260 -10.98 0.67 12.63
N GLY A 261 -11.01 2.00 12.43
CA GLY A 261 -10.43 2.65 11.26
C GLY A 261 -8.93 2.42 11.12
N ASP A 262 -8.19 2.48 12.23
CA ASP A 262 -6.75 2.24 12.25
C ASP A 262 -6.41 0.80 11.82
N ARG A 263 -7.13 -0.19 12.37
CA ARG A 263 -7.00 -1.60 11.96
C ARG A 263 -7.36 -1.81 10.49
N ALA A 264 -8.46 -1.21 10.04
CA ALA A 264 -8.91 -1.33 8.66
C ALA A 264 -7.88 -0.72 7.69
N ALA A 265 -7.33 0.45 8.00
CA ALA A 265 -6.29 1.09 7.20
C ALA A 265 -4.99 0.28 7.19
N GLY A 266 -4.57 -0.26 8.34
CA GLY A 266 -3.37 -1.09 8.47
C GLY A 266 -3.42 -2.38 7.66
N ALA A 267 -4.60 -2.96 7.46
CA ALA A 267 -4.80 -4.16 6.65
C ALA A 267 -4.70 -3.90 5.13
N ILE A 268 -4.80 -2.65 4.68
CA ILE A 268 -4.88 -2.30 3.26
C ILE A 268 -3.54 -1.81 2.72
N LYS A 269 -2.98 -2.57 1.77
CA LYS A 269 -1.81 -2.16 0.98
C LYS A 269 -2.23 -1.20 -0.14
N SER A 270 -1.71 0.02 -0.08
CA SER A 270 -2.14 1.12 -0.92
C SER A 270 -1.57 1.04 -2.34
N GLY A 271 -2.42 1.24 -3.35
CA GLY A 271 -2.07 1.19 -4.78
C GLY A 271 -1.68 -0.19 -5.29
N GLY A 272 -1.95 -1.27 -4.54
CA GLY A 272 -1.44 -2.61 -4.85
C GLY A 272 0.09 -2.73 -4.75
N THR A 273 0.74 -1.79 -4.07
CA THR A 273 2.19 -1.75 -3.82
C THR A 273 2.49 -2.07 -2.36
N THR A 274 3.75 -1.99 -1.94
CA THR A 274 4.17 -2.17 -0.53
C THR A 274 3.84 -0.95 0.37
N ARG A 275 3.15 0.08 -0.14
CA ARG A 275 2.84 1.29 0.61
C ARG A 275 1.67 1.08 1.57
N ARG A 276 1.75 1.62 2.80
CA ARG A 276 0.62 1.66 3.74
C ARG A 276 -0.41 2.73 3.37
N ALA A 277 -1.67 2.51 3.74
CA ALA A 277 -2.70 3.54 3.68
C ALA A 277 -2.33 4.75 4.55
N ALA A 278 -2.71 5.95 4.11
CA ALA A 278 -2.46 7.19 4.85
C ALA A 278 -3.79 7.85 5.21
N LYS A 279 -4.02 8.07 6.50
CA LYS A 279 -5.24 8.66 7.03
C LYS A 279 -4.94 9.86 7.93
N MET A 280 -5.66 10.94 7.71
CA MET A 280 -5.75 12.09 8.60
C MET A 280 -7.07 12.04 9.37
N VAL A 281 -7.02 12.31 10.66
CA VAL A 281 -8.20 12.46 11.52
C VAL A 281 -8.13 13.83 12.19
N ILE A 282 -9.23 14.58 12.11
CA ILE A 282 -9.41 15.85 12.81
C ILE A 282 -10.52 15.66 13.85
N VAL A 283 -10.33 16.29 15.00
CA VAL A 283 -11.31 16.38 16.09
C VAL A 283 -11.21 17.79 16.65
N ASP A 284 -12.35 18.45 16.80
CA ASP A 284 -12.42 19.82 17.31
C ASP A 284 -12.16 19.83 18.83
N VAL A 285 -11.63 20.94 19.30
CA VAL A 285 -11.08 21.05 20.67
C VAL A 285 -12.13 20.94 21.77
N ASP A 286 -13.40 21.17 21.44
CA ASP A 286 -14.56 21.13 22.33
C ASP A 286 -15.28 19.77 22.32
N HIS A 287 -14.81 18.80 21.51
CA HIS A 287 -15.37 17.47 21.49
C HIS A 287 -15.20 16.75 22.85
N PRO A 288 -16.22 16.04 23.37
CA PRO A 288 -16.15 15.39 24.68
C PRO A 288 -14.98 14.40 24.81
N ASP A 289 -14.66 13.67 23.74
CA ASP A 289 -13.56 12.68 23.72
C ASP A 289 -12.19 13.29 23.33
N VAL A 290 -12.04 14.62 23.24
CA VAL A 290 -10.81 15.27 22.70
C VAL A 290 -9.55 14.92 23.50
N VAL A 291 -9.66 14.84 24.83
CA VAL A 291 -8.51 14.56 25.71
C VAL A 291 -7.99 13.15 25.46
N ASP A 292 -8.87 12.19 25.25
CA ASP A 292 -8.51 10.81 24.92
C ASP A 292 -7.90 10.73 23.52
N PHE A 293 -8.44 11.47 22.55
CA PHE A 293 -7.87 11.58 21.21
C PHE A 293 -6.43 12.13 21.24
N ILE A 294 -6.17 13.21 21.98
CA ILE A 294 -4.83 13.80 22.14
C ILE A 294 -3.85 12.79 22.75
N LYS A 295 -4.28 12.04 23.77
CA LYS A 295 -3.43 11.07 24.47
C LYS A 295 -3.22 9.77 23.71
N TRP A 296 -4.06 9.48 22.71
CA TRP A 296 -4.16 8.15 22.11
C TRP A 296 -2.81 7.58 21.65
N LYS A 297 -2.06 8.33 20.83
CA LYS A 297 -0.76 7.86 20.31
C LYS A 297 0.25 7.56 21.41
N VAL A 298 0.32 8.40 22.44
CA VAL A 298 1.23 8.20 23.58
C VAL A 298 0.87 6.94 24.36
N VAL A 299 -0.43 6.68 24.54
CA VAL A 299 -0.91 5.46 25.20
C VAL A 299 -0.56 4.21 24.37
N GLU A 300 -0.70 4.25 23.03
CA GLU A 300 -0.30 3.12 22.18
C GLU A 300 1.21 2.86 22.23
N GLU A 301 2.05 3.89 22.25
CA GLU A 301 3.51 3.75 22.43
C GLU A 301 3.87 3.10 23.78
N GLN A 302 3.16 3.45 24.85
CA GLN A 302 3.34 2.81 26.18
C GLN A 302 2.97 1.33 26.16
N LYS A 303 1.93 0.94 25.43
CA LYS A 303 1.58 -0.48 25.23
C LYS A 303 2.67 -1.22 24.46
N VAL A 304 3.17 -0.63 23.37
CA VAL A 304 4.28 -1.21 22.58
C VAL A 304 5.51 -1.42 23.46
N ALA A 305 5.92 -0.42 24.23
CA ALA A 305 7.05 -0.54 25.15
C ALA A 305 6.85 -1.69 26.15
N SER A 306 5.64 -1.81 26.71
CA SER A 306 5.29 -2.88 27.65
C SER A 306 5.35 -4.27 27.00
N LEU A 307 4.84 -4.41 25.77
CA LEU A 307 4.87 -5.66 25.01
C LEU A 307 6.29 -6.09 24.64
N VAL A 308 7.11 -5.15 24.16
CA VAL A 308 8.52 -5.39 23.81
C VAL A 308 9.28 -5.87 25.04
N VAL A 309 9.22 -5.12 26.15
CA VAL A 309 9.89 -5.50 27.41
C VAL A 309 9.41 -6.87 27.91
N GLY A 310 8.09 -7.09 27.95
CA GLY A 310 7.49 -8.35 28.39
C GLY A 310 7.93 -9.55 27.55
N SER A 311 7.97 -9.40 26.23
CA SER A 311 8.42 -10.45 25.31
C SER A 311 9.88 -10.83 25.52
N GLN A 312 10.77 -9.85 25.73
CA GLN A 312 12.19 -10.09 25.97
C GLN A 312 12.44 -10.78 27.31
N ILE A 313 11.75 -10.35 28.38
CA ILE A 313 11.81 -10.99 29.71
C ILE A 313 11.33 -12.45 29.61
N THR A 314 10.22 -12.67 28.91
CA THR A 314 9.65 -14.02 28.71
C THR A 314 10.63 -14.91 27.97
N LYS A 315 11.17 -14.46 26.82
CA LYS A 315 12.18 -15.21 26.06
C LYS A 315 13.39 -15.60 26.90
N LYS A 316 13.93 -14.66 27.67
CA LYS A 316 15.06 -14.92 28.57
C LYS A 316 14.73 -16.05 29.55
N HIS A 317 13.65 -15.89 30.33
CA HIS A 317 13.31 -16.86 31.37
C HIS A 317 12.90 -18.23 30.82
N MET A 318 12.24 -18.27 29.66
CA MET A 318 11.85 -19.55 29.07
C MET A 318 13.05 -20.33 28.52
N LYS A 319 14.09 -19.65 28.04
CA LYS A 319 15.37 -20.28 27.71
C LYS A 319 16.05 -20.84 28.97
N ASP A 320 16.04 -20.10 30.07
CA ASP A 320 16.62 -20.54 31.35
C ASP A 320 15.87 -21.75 31.91
N VAL A 321 14.54 -21.74 31.89
CA VAL A 321 13.69 -22.87 32.31
C VAL A 321 13.95 -24.09 31.43
N LEU A 322 14.01 -23.92 30.10
CA LEU A 322 14.28 -25.05 29.20
C LEU A 322 15.67 -25.63 29.42
N LYS A 323 16.68 -24.78 29.56
CA LYS A 323 18.05 -25.21 29.87
C LYS A 323 18.08 -26.02 31.17
N ALA A 324 17.37 -25.56 32.19
CA ALA A 324 17.31 -26.24 33.48
C ALA A 324 16.68 -27.65 33.41
N CYS A 325 15.78 -27.89 32.46
CA CYS A 325 15.23 -29.21 32.20
C CYS A 325 16.24 -30.20 31.60
N PHE A 326 17.38 -29.76 31.07
CA PHE A 326 18.39 -30.60 30.40
C PHE A 326 19.79 -30.49 31.02
N GLU A 327 19.88 -30.03 32.27
CA GLU A 327 21.14 -30.01 33.01
C GLU A 327 21.69 -31.45 33.22
N LYS A 328 22.99 -31.63 32.99
CA LYS A 328 23.61 -32.97 32.89
C LYS A 328 23.80 -33.67 34.25
N ASP A 329 23.72 -32.91 35.34
CA ASP A 329 23.90 -33.36 36.72
C ASP A 329 22.60 -33.91 37.36
N ILE A 330 21.48 -33.87 36.64
CA ILE A 330 20.18 -34.38 37.11
C ILE A 330 19.78 -35.62 36.29
N ALA A 331 19.37 -36.70 36.99
CA ALA A 331 18.86 -37.91 36.35
C ALA A 331 17.61 -37.61 35.49
N GLU A 332 17.45 -38.32 34.39
CA GLU A 332 16.43 -38.02 33.38
C GLU A 332 14.99 -38.06 33.93
N GLU A 333 14.72 -38.98 34.86
CA GLU A 333 13.44 -39.09 35.57
C GLU A 333 13.11 -37.89 36.49
N ASN A 334 14.12 -37.15 36.94
CA ASN A 334 13.98 -36.06 37.90
C ASN A 334 14.09 -34.66 37.26
N ARG A 335 14.57 -34.57 36.01
CA ARG A 335 14.91 -33.29 35.36
C ARG A 335 13.71 -32.33 35.18
N LEU A 336 12.47 -32.83 35.19
CA LEU A 336 11.26 -32.06 34.92
C LEU A 336 10.41 -31.73 36.16
N ASP A 337 10.81 -32.20 37.35
CA ASP A 337 10.10 -31.91 38.61
C ASP A 337 10.90 -30.85 39.42
N PRO A 338 10.37 -29.64 39.65
CA PRO A 338 11.05 -28.62 40.43
C PRO A 338 11.24 -28.98 41.91
N LYS A 339 10.64 -30.07 42.42
CA LYS A 339 10.93 -30.58 43.77
C LYS A 339 12.26 -31.34 43.82
N THR A 340 12.64 -31.99 42.73
CA THR A 340 13.86 -32.82 42.64
C THR A 340 14.96 -32.17 41.80
N ASN A 341 14.61 -31.25 40.90
CA ASN A 341 15.53 -30.41 40.13
C ASN A 341 15.61 -28.98 40.72
N GLN A 342 16.68 -28.71 41.46
CA GLN A 342 16.89 -27.40 42.09
C GLN A 342 17.17 -26.29 41.07
N HIS A 343 17.82 -26.58 39.93
CA HIS A 343 18.06 -25.59 38.87
C HIS A 343 16.73 -25.15 38.25
N LEU A 344 15.84 -26.10 37.96
CA LEU A 344 14.50 -25.81 37.46
C LEU A 344 13.69 -25.00 38.46
N LYS A 345 13.76 -25.32 39.75
CA LYS A 345 13.13 -24.54 40.82
C LYS A 345 13.61 -23.08 40.82
N VAL A 346 14.92 -22.87 40.74
CA VAL A 346 15.52 -21.51 40.70
C VAL A 346 15.06 -20.75 39.46
N ALA A 347 15.08 -21.39 38.28
CA ALA A 347 14.63 -20.76 37.03
C ALA A 347 13.14 -20.37 37.09
N LEU A 348 12.27 -21.24 37.62
CA LEU A 348 10.84 -20.95 37.79
C LEU A 348 10.59 -19.81 38.79
N LEU A 349 11.33 -19.78 39.91
CA LEU A 349 11.24 -18.68 40.87
C LEU A 349 11.70 -17.35 40.26
N ALA A 350 12.79 -17.35 39.48
CA ALA A 350 13.28 -16.16 38.79
C ALA A 350 12.28 -15.65 37.74
N ALA A 351 11.65 -16.55 36.98
CA ALA A 351 10.61 -16.21 36.02
C ALA A 351 9.40 -15.56 36.70
N ARG A 352 8.93 -16.17 37.81
CA ARG A 352 7.80 -15.65 38.60
C ARG A 352 8.13 -14.30 39.23
N ASN A 353 9.34 -14.11 39.76
CA ASN A 353 9.79 -12.83 40.32
C ASN A 353 9.85 -11.72 39.25
N SER A 354 9.97 -12.10 37.98
CA SER A 354 9.94 -11.18 36.83
C SER A 354 8.56 -11.10 36.16
N LEU A 355 7.50 -11.52 36.88
CA LEU A 355 6.10 -11.45 36.45
C LEU A 355 5.76 -12.28 35.21
N VAL A 356 6.57 -13.28 34.85
CA VAL A 356 6.23 -14.20 33.75
C VAL A 356 5.08 -15.12 34.20
N PRO A 357 3.99 -15.22 33.42
CA PRO A 357 2.88 -16.12 33.76
C PRO A 357 3.31 -17.57 33.86
N GLU A 358 2.90 -18.25 34.93
CA GLU A 358 3.30 -19.64 35.21
C GLU A 358 2.89 -20.61 34.09
N ALA A 359 1.76 -20.36 33.43
CA ALA A 359 1.27 -21.15 32.31
C ALA A 359 2.29 -21.27 31.16
N ILE A 360 3.08 -20.22 30.89
CA ILE A 360 4.12 -20.25 29.85
C ILE A 360 5.27 -21.16 30.29
N SER A 361 5.69 -21.07 31.56
CA SER A 361 6.75 -21.92 32.12
C SER A 361 6.36 -23.41 32.08
N GLN A 362 5.11 -23.74 32.44
CA GLN A 362 4.59 -25.10 32.38
C GLN A 362 4.57 -25.66 30.95
N ARG A 363 4.24 -24.81 29.95
CA ARG A 363 4.30 -25.18 28.53
C ARG A 363 5.72 -25.54 28.09
N VAL A 364 6.72 -24.80 28.56
CA VAL A 364 8.14 -25.11 28.27
C VAL A 364 8.56 -26.45 28.89
N ILE A 365 8.16 -26.72 30.13
CA ILE A 365 8.42 -28.03 30.76
C ILE A 365 7.74 -29.17 29.98
N GLN A 366 6.53 -28.94 29.45
CA GLN A 366 5.85 -29.90 28.59
C GLN A 366 6.59 -30.14 27.27
N PHE A 367 7.16 -29.11 26.65
CA PHE A 367 8.02 -29.28 25.48
C PHE A 367 9.29 -30.04 25.80
N ALA A 368 9.94 -29.75 26.94
CA ALA A 368 11.08 -30.52 27.41
C ALA A 368 10.72 -32.00 27.60
N ARG A 369 9.52 -32.30 28.13
CA ARG A 369 9.00 -33.68 28.24
C ARG A 369 8.87 -34.39 26.91
N GLN A 370 8.59 -33.67 25.84
CA GLN A 370 8.51 -34.19 24.47
C GLN A 370 9.89 -34.29 23.79
N GLY A 371 10.98 -33.93 24.48
CA GLY A 371 12.35 -34.03 23.98
C GLY A 371 12.84 -32.78 23.25
N TYR A 372 12.06 -31.69 23.20
CA TYR A 372 12.55 -30.42 22.65
C TYR A 372 13.58 -29.81 23.59
N ASN A 373 14.82 -29.63 23.12
CA ASN A 373 15.93 -29.03 23.87
C ASN A 373 16.26 -27.60 23.41
N GLN A 374 15.58 -27.13 22.37
CA GLN A 374 15.63 -25.77 21.87
C GLN A 374 14.21 -25.30 21.60
N ILE A 375 13.97 -24.02 21.88
CA ILE A 375 12.72 -23.33 21.60
C ILE A 375 13.06 -21.96 21.05
N ASP A 376 12.39 -21.60 19.97
CA ASP A 376 12.41 -20.22 19.52
C ASP A 376 11.25 -19.47 20.17
N PHE A 377 11.56 -18.29 20.69
CA PHE A 377 10.59 -17.38 21.26
C PHE A 377 10.63 -16.11 20.44
N GLU A 378 9.54 -15.86 19.73
CA GLU A 378 9.30 -14.62 19.03
C GLU A 378 9.29 -13.47 20.06
N THR A 379 9.96 -12.39 19.68
CA THR A 379 10.03 -11.16 20.46
C THR A 379 9.65 -10.01 19.57
N TYR A 380 9.12 -8.97 20.19
CA TYR A 380 8.83 -7.74 19.49
C TYR A 380 9.95 -6.73 19.63
N ASP A 381 9.92 -5.72 18.77
CA ASP A 381 10.79 -4.55 18.79
C ASP A 381 9.95 -3.25 18.66
N THR A 382 10.64 -2.11 18.77
CA THR A 382 10.04 -0.77 18.74
C THR A 382 10.09 -0.11 17.36
N ASP A 383 10.40 -0.85 16.29
CA ASP A 383 10.36 -0.27 14.96
C ASP A 383 8.90 0.04 14.58
N TRP A 384 8.67 1.19 13.97
CA TRP A 384 7.32 1.71 13.65
C TRP A 384 6.53 0.84 12.64
N ASP A 385 7.18 -0.12 12.01
CA ASP A 385 6.60 -1.14 11.13
C ASP A 385 6.58 -2.54 11.75
N SER A 386 6.93 -2.67 13.03
CA SER A 386 7.00 -3.94 13.75
C SER A 386 5.62 -4.53 14.09
N GLU A 387 5.62 -5.84 14.35
CA GLU A 387 4.42 -6.54 14.82
C GLU A 387 3.88 -5.99 16.15
N ALA A 388 4.70 -5.35 16.99
CA ALA A 388 4.20 -4.71 18.21
C ALA A 388 3.26 -3.54 17.89
N TYR A 389 3.64 -2.66 16.96
CA TYR A 389 2.72 -1.59 16.52
C TYR A 389 1.49 -2.15 15.81
N VAL A 390 1.64 -3.27 15.10
CA VAL A 390 0.52 -3.96 14.44
C VAL A 390 -0.37 -4.69 15.44
N THR A 391 0.01 -4.90 16.70
CA THR A 391 -0.88 -5.56 17.68
C THR A 391 -1.58 -4.61 18.64
N VAL A 392 -1.15 -3.35 18.79
CA VAL A 392 -1.72 -2.41 19.79
C VAL A 392 -2.92 -1.60 19.32
#